data_AF-A0A837I6S6-F1
#
_entry.id   AF-A0A837I6S6-F1
#
_cell.length_a   1.000
_cell.length_b   1.000
_cell.length_c   1.000
_cell.angle_alpha   90.00
_cell.angle_beta   90.00
_cell.angle_gamma   90.00
#
_symmetry.space_group_name_H-M   'P 1'
#
loop_
_entity.id
_entity.type
_entity.pdbx_description
1 polymer ?
#
loop_
_entity_poly.entity_id
_entity_poly.type
_entity_poly.pdbx_seq_one_letter_code
_entity_poly.pdbx_strand_id
1 'polypeptide(L)'
;MKKIFLSQLALFTLLFIFVLYIFFVQDKERPFGRYIGQYQSFQGVTASYDAMTGYIIVHDTNINRLVSFQGTYPSRVGKHPEEVRFVNEDAFKKSIYGEAKISITNTIKKMTTVTMTTNQGEITLELFGDLKPKTVENFTKLAKDGFYNGTRFHRVIKGFMVQGGDPNTQDRAENYYMPGTDKYVARDHMDIWGTGGPGYSFADELSNENNNVIGTISMANSGPNTNGSQFFINTANNNFLDTKHTVFGKVVAGMDVVSKIENNKTGQNDRPIEDMIIEKMEVK
;
A
#
# COMPACT_ATOMS: atom_id res chain seq x y z
N MET A 1 20.43 21.27 -4.01
CA MET A 1 19.09 20.96 -3.44
C MET A 1 18.06 22.07 -3.62
N LYS A 2 18.28 23.34 -3.20
CA LYS A 2 17.28 24.42 -3.38
C LYS A 2 16.87 24.73 -4.83
N LYS A 3 17.79 24.61 -5.81
CA LYS A 3 17.49 24.87 -7.24
C LYS A 3 16.56 23.84 -7.89
N ILE A 4 16.62 22.58 -7.45
CA ILE A 4 15.74 21.50 -7.96
C ILE A 4 14.31 21.71 -7.46
N PHE A 5 14.17 22.18 -6.21
CA PHE A 5 12.88 22.44 -5.57
C PHE A 5 12.08 23.57 -6.25
N LEU A 6 12.75 24.65 -6.66
CA LEU A 6 12.11 25.72 -7.44
C LEU A 6 11.68 25.24 -8.84
N SER A 7 12.46 24.35 -9.47
CA SER A 7 12.13 23.84 -10.80
C SER A 7 10.90 22.92 -10.81
N GLN A 8 10.71 22.12 -9.76
CA GLN A 8 9.53 21.27 -9.61
C GLN A 8 8.28 22.08 -9.27
N LEU A 9 8.41 23.13 -8.44
CA LEU A 9 7.30 24.03 -8.14
C LEU A 9 6.86 24.84 -9.38
N ALA A 10 7.80 25.26 -10.22
CA ALA A 10 7.50 25.89 -11.51
C ALA A 10 6.77 24.93 -12.46
N LEU A 11 7.18 23.65 -12.48
CA LEU A 11 6.50 22.60 -13.25
C LEU A 11 5.07 22.35 -12.75
N PHE A 12 4.86 22.33 -11.43
CA PHE A 12 3.53 22.27 -10.79
C PHE A 12 2.65 23.47 -11.16
N THR A 13 3.23 24.66 -11.23
CA THR A 13 2.52 25.90 -11.59
C THR A 13 2.12 25.89 -13.07
N LEU A 14 3.00 25.41 -13.95
CA LEU A 14 2.71 25.21 -15.37
C LEU A 14 1.64 24.13 -15.60
N LEU A 15 1.70 23.02 -14.85
CA LEU A 15 0.70 21.96 -14.90
C LEU A 15 -0.66 22.46 -14.39
N PHE A 16 -0.67 23.31 -13.36
CA PHE A 16 -1.88 23.98 -12.85
C PHE A 16 -2.51 24.91 -13.88
N ILE A 17 -1.71 25.72 -14.59
CA ILE A 17 -2.18 26.57 -15.70
C ILE A 17 -2.71 25.72 -16.85
N PHE A 18 -2.07 24.57 -17.14
CA PHE A 18 -2.49 23.66 -18.21
C PHE A 18 -3.80 22.92 -17.89
N VAL A 19 -3.99 22.48 -16.64
CA VAL A 19 -5.24 21.87 -16.18
C VAL A 19 -6.39 22.88 -16.23
N LEU A 20 -6.16 24.13 -15.78
CA LEU A 20 -7.14 25.20 -15.92
C LEU A 20 -7.46 25.50 -17.39
N TYR A 21 -6.46 25.52 -18.27
CA TYR A 21 -6.68 25.71 -19.72
C TYR A 21 -7.57 24.61 -20.32
N ILE A 22 -7.35 23.33 -19.97
CA ILE A 22 -8.20 22.21 -20.42
C ILE A 22 -9.64 22.39 -19.94
N PHE A 23 -9.83 22.75 -18.66
CA PHE A 23 -11.16 23.00 -18.09
C PHE A 23 -11.91 24.14 -18.79
N PHE A 24 -11.23 25.21 -19.21
CA PHE A 24 -11.87 26.39 -19.79
C PHE A 24 -11.97 26.38 -21.33
N VAL A 25 -11.15 25.59 -22.03
CA VAL A 25 -11.13 25.56 -23.50
C VAL A 25 -11.96 24.42 -24.10
N GLN A 26 -12.13 23.30 -23.40
CA GLN A 26 -12.85 22.14 -23.95
C GLN A 26 -14.34 22.04 -23.59
N ASP A 27 -14.84 22.78 -22.60
CA ASP A 27 -16.21 22.60 -22.11
C ASP A 27 -17.13 23.78 -22.42
N LYS A 28 -17.31 24.06 -23.72
CA LYS A 28 -18.28 25.08 -24.18
C LYS A 28 -19.72 24.57 -24.28
N GLU A 29 -20.01 23.27 -24.08
CA GLU A 29 -21.32 22.71 -24.47
C GLU A 29 -21.99 21.69 -23.52
N ARG A 30 -21.65 21.57 -22.24
CA ARG A 30 -22.35 20.59 -21.37
C ARG A 30 -22.91 21.15 -20.05
N PRO A 31 -24.15 20.78 -19.66
CA PRO A 31 -24.77 21.26 -18.43
C PRO A 31 -24.14 20.65 -17.16
N PHE A 32 -24.09 21.45 -16.11
CA PHE A 32 -23.53 21.13 -14.79
C PHE A 32 -24.20 19.91 -14.14
N GLY A 33 -23.58 18.74 -14.31
CA GLY A 33 -23.85 17.50 -13.58
C GLY A 33 -22.69 17.14 -12.64
N ARG A 34 -22.92 16.18 -11.73
CA ARG A 34 -21.98 15.72 -10.69
C ARG A 34 -20.67 15.18 -11.31
N TYR A 35 -19.59 15.96 -11.28
CA TYR A 35 -18.28 15.56 -11.81
C TYR A 35 -17.34 15.04 -10.71
N ILE A 36 -16.89 13.79 -10.85
CA ILE A 36 -15.64 13.29 -10.27
C ILE A 36 -14.75 12.99 -11.47
N GLY A 37 -13.92 13.95 -11.88
CA GLY A 37 -12.98 13.76 -12.97
C GLY A 37 -11.65 13.24 -12.45
N GLN A 38 -11.28 11.99 -12.77
CA GLN A 38 -9.88 11.55 -12.70
C GLN A 38 -9.18 12.04 -13.96
N TYR A 39 -8.13 12.86 -13.83
CA TYR A 39 -7.34 13.32 -14.97
C TYR A 39 -5.92 12.74 -14.94
N GLN A 40 -5.43 12.44 -16.14
CA GLN A 40 -4.30 11.55 -16.43
C GLN A 40 -3.03 11.82 -15.62
N SER A 41 -2.37 10.71 -15.29
CA SER A 41 -1.02 10.67 -14.71
C SER A 41 -0.01 11.29 -15.68
N PHE A 42 0.72 12.31 -15.24
CA PHE A 42 1.92 12.77 -15.92
C PHE A 42 3.11 12.54 -15.00
N GLN A 43 4.03 11.66 -15.41
CA GLN A 43 5.24 11.32 -14.65
C GLN A 43 4.95 11.06 -13.16
N GLY A 44 3.95 10.23 -12.82
CA GLY A 44 3.64 9.88 -11.43
C GLY A 44 2.83 10.92 -10.64
N VAL A 45 2.40 12.04 -11.23
CA VAL A 45 1.50 12.99 -10.56
C VAL A 45 0.06 12.80 -11.03
N THR A 46 -0.88 12.65 -10.10
CA THR A 46 -2.34 12.58 -10.34
C THR A 46 -3.05 13.73 -9.65
N ALA A 47 -4.08 14.31 -10.26
CA ALA A 47 -4.91 15.35 -9.64
C ALA A 47 -6.39 14.99 -9.73
N SER A 48 -7.15 15.28 -8.67
CA SER A 48 -8.60 15.14 -8.61
C SER A 48 -9.25 16.39 -8.00
N TYR A 49 -10.49 16.67 -8.39
CA TYR A 49 -11.29 17.75 -7.84
C TYR A 49 -12.53 17.19 -7.14
N ASP A 50 -12.75 17.61 -5.91
CA ASP A 50 -13.96 17.33 -5.14
C ASP A 50 -14.90 18.53 -5.18
N ALA A 51 -15.94 18.42 -6.00
CA ALA A 51 -16.97 19.45 -6.15
C ALA A 51 -17.82 19.67 -4.88
N MET A 52 -17.84 18.72 -3.93
CA MET A 52 -18.61 18.82 -2.69
C MET A 52 -17.88 19.67 -1.64
N THR A 53 -16.55 19.58 -1.62
CA THR A 53 -15.72 20.27 -0.63
C THR A 53 -14.93 21.45 -1.21
N GLY A 54 -14.87 21.57 -2.54
CA GLY A 54 -14.11 22.60 -3.26
C GLY A 54 -12.60 22.35 -3.27
N TYR A 55 -12.16 21.14 -2.93
CA TYR A 55 -10.75 20.79 -2.86
C TYR A 55 -10.21 20.26 -4.19
N ILE A 56 -9.00 20.69 -4.53
CA ILE A 56 -8.17 20.01 -5.53
C ILE A 56 -7.13 19.19 -4.75
N ILE A 57 -7.10 17.89 -5.00
CA ILE A 57 -6.17 16.94 -4.40
C ILE A 57 -5.15 16.58 -5.47
N VAL A 58 -3.86 16.84 -5.19
CA VAL A 58 -2.75 16.44 -6.06
C VAL A 58 -1.90 15.43 -5.32
N HIS A 59 -1.63 14.31 -5.97
CA HIS A 59 -0.85 13.20 -5.44
C HIS A 59 0.35 12.94 -6.35
N ASP A 60 1.56 13.04 -5.83
CA ASP A 60 2.80 12.67 -6.51
C ASP A 60 3.27 11.31 -6.01
N THR A 61 3.10 10.27 -6.84
CA THR A 61 3.46 8.89 -6.55
C THR A 61 4.97 8.66 -6.52
N ASN A 62 5.79 9.57 -7.07
CA ASN A 62 7.26 9.39 -7.05
C ASN A 62 7.87 9.76 -5.70
N ILE A 63 7.21 10.67 -4.98
CA ILE A 63 7.65 11.12 -3.65
C ILE A 63 6.60 10.84 -2.56
N ASN A 64 5.55 10.09 -2.91
CA ASN A 64 4.42 9.73 -2.07
C ASN A 64 3.83 10.92 -1.29
N ARG A 65 3.70 12.07 -1.96
CA ARG A 65 3.27 13.33 -1.34
C ARG A 65 1.88 13.71 -1.82
N LEU A 66 0.99 13.95 -0.86
CA LEU A 66 -0.33 14.55 -1.09
C LEU A 66 -0.25 16.05 -0.79
N VAL A 67 -0.78 16.85 -1.71
CA VAL A 67 -0.98 18.29 -1.54
C VAL A 67 -2.43 18.58 -1.87
N SER A 68 -3.18 19.11 -0.90
CA SER A 68 -4.55 19.56 -1.12
C SER A 68 -4.61 21.09 -1.12
N PHE A 69 -5.43 21.64 -2.01
CA PHE A 69 -5.72 23.06 -2.10
C PHE A 69 -7.20 23.27 -1.86
N GLN A 70 -7.57 24.14 -0.92
CA GLN A 70 -8.95 24.59 -0.74
C GLN A 70 -9.11 25.97 -1.38
N GLY A 71 -9.88 26.06 -2.46
CA GLY A 71 -10.28 27.34 -3.04
C GLY A 71 -11.71 27.68 -2.61
N THR A 72 -11.92 28.85 -2.02
CA THR A 72 -13.27 29.41 -1.90
C THR A 72 -13.62 30.11 -3.21
N TYR A 73 -14.52 29.50 -4.00
CA TYR A 73 -15.12 30.22 -5.12
C TYR A 73 -16.11 31.26 -4.56
N PRO A 74 -16.03 32.54 -4.96
CA PRO A 74 -17.09 33.49 -4.66
C PRO A 74 -18.34 33.02 -5.40
N SER A 75 -19.34 32.61 -4.63
CA SER A 75 -20.64 32.22 -5.15
C SER A 75 -21.34 33.45 -5.72
N ARG A 76 -21.90 33.28 -6.93
CA ARG A 76 -22.72 34.19 -7.76
C ARG A 76 -21.96 35.04 -8.78
N VAL A 77 -21.96 34.58 -10.03
CA VAL A 77 -22.17 35.47 -11.18
C VAL A 77 -23.12 34.76 -12.15
N GLY A 78 -24.39 35.15 -12.14
CA GLY A 78 -25.41 34.70 -13.08
C GLY A 78 -25.45 35.55 -14.35
N LYS A 79 -24.39 35.56 -15.16
CA LYS A 79 -24.41 36.16 -16.51
C LYS A 79 -23.60 35.34 -17.50
N HIS A 80 -24.14 35.23 -18.72
CA HIS A 80 -23.55 34.54 -19.86
C HIS A 80 -22.09 34.98 -20.15
N PRO A 81 -21.23 34.06 -20.63
CA PRO A 81 -19.80 34.32 -20.80
C PRO A 81 -19.53 34.89 -22.21
N GLU A 82 -19.69 36.20 -22.39
CA GLU A 82 -19.21 36.85 -23.62
C GLU A 82 -18.08 37.86 -23.43
N GLU A 83 -17.67 38.20 -22.20
CA GLU A 83 -16.44 38.98 -22.00
C GLU A 83 -15.69 38.53 -20.74
N VAL A 84 -14.94 37.44 -20.84
CA VAL A 84 -13.82 37.22 -19.90
C VAL A 84 -12.62 37.98 -20.45
N ARG A 85 -12.50 39.25 -20.09
CA ARG A 85 -11.26 40.00 -20.29
C ARG A 85 -10.21 39.40 -19.37
N PHE A 86 -9.08 38.99 -19.96
CA PHE A 86 -7.94 38.46 -19.21
C PHE A 86 -7.56 39.43 -18.10
N VAL A 87 -7.83 39.03 -16.86
CA VAL A 87 -7.44 39.78 -15.68
C VAL A 87 -5.92 39.78 -15.65
N ASN A 88 -5.34 40.96 -15.67
CA ASN A 88 -3.90 41.22 -15.58
C ASN A 88 -3.28 40.30 -14.50
N GLU A 89 -2.16 39.66 -14.84
CA GLU A 89 -1.47 38.63 -14.03
C GLU A 89 -1.24 39.08 -12.57
N ASP A 90 -1.05 40.38 -12.36
CA ASP A 90 -0.86 40.98 -11.05
C ASP A 90 -2.14 41.00 -10.19
N ALA A 91 -3.32 41.13 -10.79
CA ALA A 91 -4.60 41.08 -10.09
C ALA A 91 -5.01 39.63 -9.75
N PHE A 92 -4.62 38.65 -10.58
CA PHE A 92 -4.79 37.23 -10.27
C PHE A 92 -3.85 36.77 -9.14
N LYS A 93 -2.58 37.20 -9.16
CA LYS A 93 -1.65 36.98 -8.05
C LYS A 93 -2.21 37.59 -6.75
N LYS A 94 -2.76 38.80 -6.81
CA LYS A 94 -3.33 39.48 -5.63
C LYS A 94 -4.55 38.77 -5.04
N SER A 95 -5.35 38.04 -5.83
CA SER A 95 -6.50 37.26 -5.32
C SER A 95 -6.09 35.90 -4.75
N ILE A 96 -4.99 35.30 -5.20
CA ILE A 96 -4.44 34.05 -4.63
C ILE A 96 -3.74 34.33 -3.28
N TYR A 97 -3.08 35.50 -3.15
CA TYR A 97 -2.38 35.88 -1.92
C TYR A 97 -3.24 36.70 -0.94
N GLY A 98 -4.45 37.10 -1.32
CA GLY A 98 -5.42 37.80 -0.46
C GLY A 98 -6.35 36.81 0.23
N GLU A 99 -6.12 36.56 1.53
CA GLU A 99 -7.00 35.85 2.47
C GLU A 99 -7.43 34.40 2.14
N ALA A 100 -6.81 33.73 1.16
CA ALA A 100 -6.81 32.27 1.17
C ALA A 100 -5.88 31.81 2.30
N LYS A 101 -6.44 31.32 3.42
CA LYS A 101 -5.69 30.50 4.39
C LYS A 101 -5.28 29.21 3.68
N ILE A 102 -4.14 29.24 3.00
CA ILE A 102 -3.48 28.06 2.45
C ILE A 102 -3.00 27.24 3.66
N SER A 103 -3.84 26.33 4.14
CA SER A 103 -3.38 25.23 4.99
C SER A 103 -2.66 24.23 4.10
N ILE A 104 -1.36 24.42 3.88
CA ILE A 104 -0.48 23.36 3.40
C ILE A 104 -0.40 22.35 4.53
N THR A 105 -1.30 21.38 4.58
CA THR A 105 -1.14 20.25 5.48
C THR A 105 -0.01 19.40 4.90
N ASN A 106 1.23 19.69 5.31
CA ASN A 106 2.36 18.79 5.14
C ASN A 106 2.14 17.56 6.03
N THR A 107 1.12 16.76 5.74
CA THR A 107 1.06 15.41 6.27
C THR A 107 2.04 14.61 5.44
N ILE A 108 3.32 14.65 5.83
CA ILE A 108 4.26 13.60 5.44
C ILE A 108 3.72 12.35 6.10
N LYS A 109 2.87 11.63 5.36
CA LYS A 109 2.25 10.40 5.84
C LYS A 109 3.40 9.44 6.05
N LYS A 110 3.68 9.11 7.32
CA LYS A 110 4.78 8.22 7.66
C LYS A 110 4.36 6.82 7.19
N MET A 111 4.83 6.45 6.00
CA MET A 111 4.60 5.11 5.45
C MET A 111 5.40 4.11 6.26
N THR A 112 4.71 3.14 6.86
CA THR A 112 5.38 2.06 7.57
C THR A 112 6.01 1.12 6.55
N THR A 113 7.32 0.94 6.66
CA THR A 113 8.05 -0.02 5.84
C THR A 113 8.61 -1.14 6.71
N VAL A 114 8.65 -2.35 6.16
CA VAL A 114 9.23 -3.52 6.83
C VAL A 114 10.29 -4.13 5.92
N THR A 115 11.51 -4.24 6.42
CA THR A 115 12.57 -5.01 5.75
C THR A 115 12.54 -6.43 6.31
N MET A 116 12.22 -7.41 5.47
CA MET A 116 12.24 -8.84 5.77
C MET A 116 13.54 -9.44 5.23
N THR A 117 14.46 -9.80 6.12
CA THR A 117 15.69 -10.51 5.76
C THR A 117 15.40 -12.01 5.74
N THR A 118 15.70 -12.65 4.63
CA THR A 118 15.55 -14.11 4.45
C THR A 118 16.90 -14.71 4.06
N ASN A 119 17.03 -16.03 4.18
CA ASN A 119 18.21 -16.75 3.68
C ASN A 119 18.38 -16.69 2.15
N GLN A 120 17.40 -16.15 1.42
CA GLN A 120 17.45 -15.93 -0.03
C GLN A 120 17.74 -14.46 -0.42
N GLY A 121 17.82 -13.56 0.57
CA GLY A 121 18.00 -12.12 0.39
C GLY A 121 16.94 -11.29 1.11
N GLU A 122 16.95 -9.98 0.87
CA GLU A 122 16.04 -9.03 1.53
C GLU A 122 14.81 -8.70 0.68
N ILE A 123 13.66 -8.60 1.33
CA ILE A 123 12.39 -8.15 0.75
C ILE A 123 11.94 -6.91 1.54
N THR A 124 11.71 -5.79 0.86
CA THR A 124 11.17 -4.58 1.50
C THR A 124 9.70 -4.44 1.17
N LEU A 125 8.89 -4.29 2.22
CA LEU A 125 7.44 -4.13 2.15
C LEU A 125 7.05 -2.69 2.50
N GLU A 126 6.09 -2.14 1.76
CA GLU A 126 5.34 -0.94 2.09
C GLU A 126 3.94 -1.36 2.56
N LEU A 127 3.56 -0.95 3.78
CA LEU A 127 2.30 -1.38 4.41
C LEU A 127 1.21 -0.32 4.31
N PHE A 128 -0.02 -0.76 4.06
CA PHE A 128 -1.20 0.09 3.86
C PHE A 128 -1.90 0.42 5.19
N GLY A 129 -1.16 0.99 6.15
CA GLY A 129 -1.64 1.20 7.53
C GLY A 129 -2.91 2.05 7.64
N ASP A 130 -3.16 2.95 6.69
CA ASP A 130 -4.38 3.77 6.72
C ASP A 130 -5.61 3.04 6.16
N LEU A 131 -5.38 2.10 5.25
CA LEU A 131 -6.46 1.31 4.65
C LEU A 131 -6.78 0.09 5.50
N LYS A 132 -5.75 -0.49 6.14
CA LYS A 132 -5.77 -1.76 6.89
C LYS A 132 -5.11 -1.62 8.28
N PRO A 133 -5.61 -0.71 9.13
CA PRO A 133 -4.94 -0.35 10.38
C PRO A 133 -4.73 -1.54 11.32
N LYS A 134 -5.74 -2.41 11.49
CA LYS A 134 -5.63 -3.54 12.43
C LYS A 134 -4.64 -4.59 11.93
N THR A 135 -4.66 -4.86 10.64
CA THR A 135 -3.76 -5.83 10.01
C THR A 135 -2.31 -5.37 10.09
N VAL A 136 -2.06 -4.09 9.76
CA VAL A 136 -0.71 -3.51 9.82
C VAL A 136 -0.21 -3.37 11.25
N GLU A 137 -1.07 -2.98 12.20
CA GLU A 137 -0.72 -2.95 13.63
C GLU A 137 -0.31 -4.35 14.12
N ASN A 138 -1.13 -5.38 13.83
CA ASN A 138 -0.83 -6.77 14.19
C ASN A 138 0.49 -7.24 13.58
N PHE A 139 0.65 -7.08 12.26
CA PHE A 139 1.85 -7.53 11.55
C PHE A 139 3.12 -6.85 12.08
N THR A 140 3.08 -5.53 12.29
CA THR A 140 4.25 -4.77 12.76
C THR A 140 4.57 -5.04 14.22
N LYS A 141 3.56 -5.29 15.07
CA LYS A 141 3.77 -5.72 16.46
C LYS A 141 4.49 -7.07 16.48
N LEU A 142 3.97 -8.08 15.80
CA LEU A 142 4.57 -9.41 15.72
C LEU A 142 6.00 -9.36 15.15
N ALA A 143 6.23 -8.53 14.13
CA ALA A 143 7.58 -8.32 13.57
C ALA A 143 8.55 -7.73 14.60
N LYS A 144 8.15 -6.70 15.35
CA LYS A 144 8.98 -6.08 16.40
C LYS A 144 9.26 -7.02 17.57
N ASP A 145 8.30 -7.89 17.90
CA ASP A 145 8.44 -8.90 18.95
C ASP A 145 9.31 -10.09 18.51
N GLY A 146 9.81 -10.09 17.26
CA GLY A 146 10.61 -11.19 16.71
C GLY A 146 9.81 -12.46 16.41
N PHE A 147 8.48 -12.38 16.41
CA PHE A 147 7.58 -13.52 16.21
C PHE A 147 7.84 -14.27 14.90
N TYR A 148 8.25 -13.56 13.84
CA TYR A 148 8.53 -14.14 12.54
C TYR A 148 9.95 -14.70 12.38
N ASN A 149 10.86 -14.43 13.31
CA ASN A 149 12.27 -14.82 13.19
C ASN A 149 12.38 -16.34 13.26
N GLY A 150 13.04 -16.96 12.28
CA GLY A 150 13.13 -18.41 12.13
C GLY A 150 11.89 -19.08 11.55
N THR A 151 10.79 -18.35 11.26
CA THR A 151 9.66 -18.95 10.54
C THR A 151 10.03 -19.25 9.09
N ARG A 152 9.37 -20.23 8.48
CA ARG A 152 9.62 -20.67 7.11
C ARG A 152 8.46 -20.31 6.19
N PHE A 153 8.77 -20.10 4.91
CA PHE A 153 7.77 -20.20 3.85
C PHE A 153 7.38 -21.66 3.65
N HIS A 154 6.32 -22.09 4.34
CA HIS A 154 5.95 -23.50 4.44
C HIS A 154 5.10 -24.00 3.27
N ARG A 155 4.61 -23.10 2.43
CA ARG A 155 3.80 -23.42 1.25
C ARG A 155 4.12 -22.44 0.11
N VAL A 156 4.57 -22.96 -1.01
CA VAL A 156 5.04 -22.20 -2.17
C VAL A 156 4.44 -22.81 -3.44
N ILE A 157 3.67 -22.02 -4.19
CA ILE A 157 3.04 -22.48 -5.42
C ILE A 157 3.40 -21.52 -6.54
N LYS A 158 4.12 -22.05 -7.52
CA LYS A 158 4.57 -21.30 -8.69
C LYS A 158 3.39 -20.77 -9.50
N GLY A 159 3.44 -19.48 -9.87
CA GLY A 159 2.37 -18.77 -10.54
C GLY A 159 1.17 -18.47 -9.64
N PHE A 160 1.35 -18.53 -8.32
CA PHE A 160 0.29 -18.24 -7.36
C PHE A 160 0.82 -17.37 -6.22
N MET A 161 1.53 -17.94 -5.24
CA MET A 161 2.00 -17.21 -4.05
C MET A 161 3.06 -17.97 -3.26
N VAL A 162 3.74 -17.25 -2.37
CA VAL A 162 4.62 -17.79 -1.31
C VAL A 162 4.03 -17.46 0.06
N GLN A 163 3.75 -18.47 0.88
CA GLN A 163 3.06 -18.33 2.17
C GLN A 163 4.00 -18.62 3.35
N GLY A 164 3.97 -17.74 4.35
CA GLY A 164 4.80 -17.81 5.56
C GLY A 164 4.07 -17.28 6.80
N GLY A 165 4.81 -17.06 7.89
CA GLY A 165 4.28 -16.47 9.13
C GLY A 165 3.62 -17.45 10.11
N ASP A 166 3.88 -18.75 9.96
CA ASP A 166 3.42 -19.78 10.90
C ASP A 166 4.49 -20.09 11.97
N PRO A 167 4.24 -19.86 13.27
CA PRO A 167 5.19 -20.16 14.35
C PRO A 167 5.48 -21.65 14.56
N ASN A 168 4.67 -22.57 14.03
CA ASN A 168 4.96 -24.01 14.08
C ASN A 168 6.14 -24.40 13.17
N THR A 169 6.52 -23.50 12.27
CA THR A 169 7.64 -23.70 11.35
C THR A 169 8.97 -23.22 11.92
N GLN A 170 9.03 -22.77 13.18
CA GLN A 170 10.27 -22.35 13.85
C GLN A 170 10.94 -23.51 14.57
N ASP A 171 12.26 -23.62 14.42
CA ASP A 171 13.04 -24.48 15.31
C ASP A 171 13.03 -23.88 16.71
N ARG A 172 12.64 -24.67 17.71
CA ARG A 172 12.59 -24.23 19.12
C ARG A 172 13.79 -24.79 19.86
N ALA A 173 14.20 -24.11 20.94
CA ALA A 173 15.25 -24.61 21.81
C ALA A 173 14.87 -26.00 22.34
N GLU A 174 15.86 -26.90 22.48
CA GLU A 174 15.67 -28.31 22.86
C GLU A 174 14.82 -28.52 24.13
N ASN A 175 14.73 -27.51 25.01
CA ASN A 175 14.02 -27.56 26.29
C ASN A 175 12.57 -27.04 26.25
N TYR A 176 12.03 -26.69 25.08
CA TYR A 176 10.63 -26.28 24.96
C TYR A 176 9.72 -27.52 24.88
N TYR A 177 9.06 -27.86 25.99
CA TYR A 177 8.09 -28.96 26.05
C TYR A 177 6.73 -28.53 25.52
N MET A 178 6.26 -29.19 24.47
CA MET A 178 4.85 -29.15 24.05
C MET A 178 4.17 -30.43 24.57
N PRO A 179 3.00 -30.35 25.23
CA PRO A 179 2.33 -31.54 25.75
C PRO A 179 2.05 -32.57 24.65
N GLY A 180 2.67 -33.75 24.74
CA GLY A 180 2.48 -34.86 23.80
C GLY A 180 3.63 -35.12 22.81
N THR A 181 4.80 -34.49 22.95
CA THR A 181 5.95 -34.72 22.05
C THR A 181 7.28 -34.75 22.80
N ASP A 182 8.23 -35.58 22.35
CA ASP A 182 9.47 -35.88 23.07
C ASP A 182 10.63 -34.89 22.77
N LYS A 183 10.66 -34.20 21.62
CA LYS A 183 11.61 -33.11 21.24
C LYS A 183 11.04 -32.25 20.10
N TYR A 184 11.34 -30.94 20.06
CA TYR A 184 10.74 -30.02 19.08
C TYR A 184 11.75 -29.47 18.05
N VAL A 185 12.06 -30.24 17.00
CA VAL A 185 12.60 -29.70 15.75
C VAL A 185 11.41 -29.48 14.81
N ALA A 186 11.24 -28.29 14.22
CA ALA A 186 10.05 -28.04 13.38
C ALA A 186 9.95 -29.01 12.21
N ARG A 187 11.09 -29.48 11.71
CA ARG A 187 11.19 -30.49 10.64
C ARG A 187 10.60 -31.85 11.03
N ASP A 188 10.57 -32.18 12.32
CA ASP A 188 10.03 -33.45 12.82
C ASP A 188 8.49 -33.39 12.97
N HIS A 189 7.92 -32.18 12.99
CA HIS A 189 6.48 -31.90 13.13
C HIS A 189 5.94 -31.11 11.94
N MET A 190 6.29 -31.58 10.75
CA MET A 190 5.83 -31.04 9.48
C MET A 190 4.31 -31.13 9.27
N ASP A 191 3.61 -31.98 10.01
CA ASP A 191 2.17 -32.22 9.93
C ASP A 191 1.33 -31.05 10.45
N ILE A 192 1.87 -30.24 11.35
CA ILE A 192 1.19 -29.08 11.94
C ILE A 192 1.54 -27.74 11.25
N TRP A 193 2.37 -27.76 10.21
CA TRP A 193 2.69 -26.55 9.44
C TRP A 193 1.46 -26.06 8.68
N GLY A 194 1.26 -24.75 8.66
CA GLY A 194 0.06 -24.07 8.16
C GLY A 194 -1.07 -23.93 9.20
N THR A 195 -0.91 -24.48 10.42
CA THR A 195 -1.98 -24.44 11.44
C THR A 195 -1.70 -23.50 12.61
N GLY A 196 -0.47 -23.00 12.73
CA GLY A 196 -0.11 -22.12 13.83
C GLY A 196 -0.53 -20.67 13.63
N GLY A 197 -0.49 -19.92 14.71
CA GLY A 197 -0.86 -18.51 14.75
C GLY A 197 -0.44 -17.86 16.07
N PRO A 198 -0.78 -16.58 16.28
CA PRO A 198 -0.32 -15.82 17.44
C PRO A 198 -1.14 -16.10 18.72
N GLY A 199 -2.00 -17.12 18.71
CA GLY A 199 -2.89 -17.48 19.82
C GLY A 199 -4.22 -16.70 19.84
N TYR A 200 -4.49 -15.88 18.82
CA TYR A 200 -5.73 -15.13 18.64
C TYR A 200 -6.04 -14.94 17.16
N SER A 201 -7.26 -14.49 16.87
CA SER A 201 -7.70 -14.11 15.54
C SER A 201 -8.34 -12.72 15.52
N PHE A 202 -8.39 -12.09 14.34
CA PHE A 202 -9.05 -10.81 14.12
C PHE A 202 -9.77 -10.72 12.77
N ALA A 203 -10.68 -9.74 12.68
CA ALA A 203 -11.57 -9.52 11.54
C ALA A 203 -10.83 -9.17 10.24
N ASP A 204 -11.47 -9.43 9.10
CA ASP A 204 -10.97 -8.99 7.80
C ASP A 204 -11.14 -7.48 7.63
N GLU A 205 -10.23 -6.85 6.87
CA GLU A 205 -10.32 -5.44 6.48
C GLU A 205 -10.49 -5.35 4.96
N LEU A 206 -11.58 -5.92 4.42
CA LEU A 206 -11.86 -5.91 2.98
C LEU A 206 -12.49 -4.58 2.54
N SER A 207 -12.12 -4.11 1.35
CA SER A 207 -12.69 -2.92 0.72
C SER A 207 -12.76 -3.12 -0.79
N ASN A 208 -13.46 -2.25 -1.52
CA ASN A 208 -13.49 -2.28 -2.99
C ASN A 208 -12.11 -2.05 -3.63
N GLU A 209 -11.15 -1.55 -2.85
CA GLU A 209 -9.76 -1.31 -3.26
C GLU A 209 -8.85 -2.51 -2.92
N ASN A 210 -9.38 -3.56 -2.28
CA ASN A 210 -8.63 -4.76 -1.95
C ASN A 210 -8.29 -5.53 -3.25
N ASN A 211 -7.01 -5.74 -3.50
CA ASN A 211 -6.55 -6.22 -4.80
C ASN A 211 -5.31 -7.14 -4.70
N ASN A 212 -5.50 -8.44 -4.89
CA ASN A 212 -4.48 -9.48 -4.82
C ASN A 212 -3.76 -9.60 -6.17
N VAL A 213 -3.01 -8.57 -6.55
CA VAL A 213 -2.13 -8.60 -7.73
C VAL A 213 -0.71 -9.03 -7.37
N ILE A 214 0.09 -9.35 -8.39
CA ILE A 214 1.51 -9.66 -8.23
C ILE A 214 2.23 -8.62 -7.35
N GLY A 215 3.03 -9.11 -6.42
CA GLY A 215 3.82 -8.29 -5.49
C GLY A 215 3.06 -7.74 -4.29
N THR A 216 1.76 -8.00 -4.14
CA THR A 216 1.05 -7.64 -2.90
C THR A 216 1.26 -8.67 -1.80
N ILE A 217 1.20 -8.22 -0.55
CA ILE A 217 1.18 -9.09 0.64
C ILE A 217 -0.21 -9.08 1.27
N SER A 218 -0.71 -10.27 1.58
CA SER A 218 -2.08 -10.51 2.04
C SER A 218 -2.11 -11.47 3.22
N MET A 219 -3.13 -11.35 4.07
CA MET A 219 -3.32 -12.27 5.19
C MET A 219 -3.78 -13.64 4.71
N ALA A 220 -3.15 -14.70 5.24
CA ALA A 220 -3.68 -16.05 5.14
C ALA A 220 -4.68 -16.27 6.30
N ASN A 221 -5.81 -16.90 6.01
CA ASN A 221 -6.87 -17.16 6.99
C ASN A 221 -7.54 -18.52 6.69
N SER A 222 -8.31 -19.01 7.67
CA SER A 222 -9.06 -20.28 7.60
C SER A 222 -10.55 -20.05 7.35
N GLY A 223 -10.90 -18.90 6.76
CA GLY A 223 -12.27 -18.42 6.59
C GLY A 223 -12.46 -16.98 7.08
N PRO A 224 -13.66 -16.42 6.91
CA PRO A 224 -13.94 -15.03 7.25
C PRO A 224 -13.57 -14.69 8.70
N ASN A 225 -12.89 -13.56 8.89
CA ASN A 225 -12.52 -13.00 10.20
C ASN A 225 -11.61 -13.90 11.05
N THR A 226 -10.74 -14.69 10.40
CA THR A 226 -9.78 -15.58 11.08
C THR A 226 -8.32 -15.20 10.81
N ASN A 227 -8.04 -13.91 10.59
CA ASN A 227 -6.67 -13.44 10.39
C ASN A 227 -5.86 -13.65 11.67
N GLY A 228 -4.64 -14.16 11.52
CA GLY A 228 -3.69 -14.39 12.62
C GLY A 228 -2.33 -13.79 12.31
N SER A 229 -1.31 -14.63 12.14
CA SER A 229 0.05 -14.21 11.79
C SER A 229 0.47 -14.62 10.38
N GLN A 230 -0.20 -15.61 9.80
CA GLN A 230 0.19 -16.12 8.50
C GLN A 230 -0.17 -15.14 7.38
N PHE A 231 0.71 -15.04 6.40
CA PHE A 231 0.56 -14.17 5.24
C PHE A 231 1.05 -14.88 3.99
N PHE A 232 0.69 -14.35 2.83
CA PHE A 232 1.29 -14.74 1.56
C PHE A 232 1.67 -13.53 0.73
N ILE A 233 2.70 -13.67 -0.09
CA ILE A 233 3.09 -12.70 -1.12
C ILE A 233 2.65 -13.27 -2.47
N ASN A 234 1.85 -12.49 -3.20
CA ASN A 234 1.36 -12.85 -4.53
C ASN A 234 2.50 -12.84 -5.57
N THR A 235 2.65 -13.93 -6.32
CA THR A 235 3.59 -14.01 -7.46
C THR A 235 2.87 -13.98 -8.81
N ALA A 236 1.53 -14.00 -8.79
CA ALA A 236 0.65 -13.78 -9.93
C ALA A 236 -0.58 -12.96 -9.50
N ASN A 237 -1.46 -12.64 -10.46
CA ASN A 237 -2.73 -11.98 -10.17
C ASN A 237 -3.76 -13.00 -9.68
N ASN A 238 -4.19 -12.83 -8.44
CA ASN A 238 -5.08 -13.72 -7.70
C ASN A 238 -6.37 -13.01 -7.27
N ASN A 239 -6.95 -12.19 -8.15
CA ASN A 239 -8.14 -11.37 -7.87
C ASN A 239 -9.36 -12.15 -7.35
N PHE A 240 -9.41 -13.46 -7.57
CA PHE A 240 -10.43 -14.33 -6.97
C PHE A 240 -10.33 -14.43 -5.44
N LEU A 241 -9.26 -13.90 -4.84
CA LEU A 241 -9.03 -13.78 -3.39
C LEU A 241 -9.45 -12.41 -2.81
N ASP A 242 -9.85 -11.44 -3.65
CA ASP A 242 -10.12 -10.05 -3.25
C ASP A 242 -11.26 -9.92 -2.23
N THR A 243 -12.17 -10.88 -2.21
CA THR A 243 -13.29 -10.94 -1.26
C THR A 243 -13.01 -11.82 -0.04
N LYS A 244 -11.80 -12.36 0.09
CA LYS A 244 -11.45 -13.39 1.08
C LYS A 244 -10.23 -13.05 1.91
N HIS A 245 -9.23 -12.39 1.33
CA HIS A 245 -7.95 -12.14 1.97
C HIS A 245 -7.63 -10.66 1.98
N THR A 246 -7.32 -10.15 3.17
CA THR A 246 -6.97 -8.74 3.40
C THR A 246 -5.60 -8.45 2.81
N VAL A 247 -5.54 -7.62 1.77
CA VAL A 247 -4.29 -7.10 1.18
C VAL A 247 -3.85 -5.89 2.01
N PHE A 248 -2.68 -5.99 2.65
CA PHE A 248 -2.22 -5.00 3.63
C PHE A 248 -0.87 -4.37 3.30
N GLY A 249 -0.30 -4.68 2.14
CA GLY A 249 0.89 -4.01 1.65
C GLY A 249 1.33 -4.50 0.28
N LYS A 250 2.53 -4.08 -0.12
CA LYS A 250 3.20 -4.51 -1.35
C LYS A 250 4.70 -4.59 -1.17
N VAL A 251 5.35 -5.41 -1.98
CA VAL A 251 6.80 -5.45 -2.13
C VAL A 251 7.23 -4.22 -2.94
N VAL A 252 8.15 -3.44 -2.38
CA VAL A 252 8.76 -2.27 -3.03
C VAL A 252 10.22 -2.51 -3.43
N ALA A 253 10.87 -3.52 -2.86
CA ALA A 253 12.18 -4.02 -3.29
C ALA A 253 12.31 -5.52 -2.94
N GLY A 254 13.08 -6.27 -3.71
CA GLY A 254 13.31 -7.70 -3.48
C GLY A 254 12.28 -8.63 -4.13
N MET A 255 11.57 -8.20 -5.18
CA MET A 255 10.71 -9.12 -5.95
C MET A 255 11.49 -10.26 -6.61
N ASP A 256 12.76 -10.05 -6.95
CA ASP A 256 13.63 -11.13 -7.43
C ASP A 256 13.90 -12.18 -6.34
N VAL A 257 13.95 -11.78 -5.06
CA VAL A 257 14.06 -12.69 -3.92
C VAL A 257 12.76 -13.49 -3.74
N VAL A 258 11.60 -12.83 -3.85
CA VAL A 258 10.30 -13.51 -3.86
C VAL A 258 10.25 -14.55 -4.99
N SER A 259 10.69 -14.20 -6.19
CA SER A 259 10.76 -15.14 -7.33
C SER A 259 11.77 -16.26 -7.11
N LYS A 260 12.89 -16.04 -6.41
CA LYS A 260 13.84 -17.11 -6.04
C LYS A 260 13.20 -18.10 -5.08
N ILE A 261 12.46 -17.61 -4.08
CA ILE A 261 11.69 -18.45 -3.15
C ILE A 261 10.63 -19.25 -3.91
N GLU A 262 9.88 -18.61 -4.81
CA GLU A 262 8.85 -19.25 -5.62
C GLU A 262 9.36 -20.39 -6.50
N ASN A 263 10.54 -20.21 -7.12
CA ASN A 263 11.10 -21.18 -8.07
C ASN A 263 11.86 -22.33 -7.39
N ASN A 264 11.84 -22.42 -6.06
CA ASN A 264 12.40 -23.57 -5.35
C ASN A 264 11.59 -24.84 -5.62
N LYS A 265 12.25 -25.99 -5.56
CA LYS A 265 11.56 -27.28 -5.69
C LYS A 265 10.68 -27.51 -4.48
N THR A 266 9.45 -27.95 -4.71
CA THR A 266 8.50 -28.28 -3.65
C THR A 266 8.22 -29.78 -3.59
N GLY A 267 7.94 -30.27 -2.39
CA GLY A 267 7.53 -31.63 -2.10
C GLY A 267 6.04 -31.70 -1.76
N GLN A 268 5.69 -32.58 -0.83
CA GLN A 268 4.31 -32.74 -0.36
C GLN A 268 3.75 -31.43 0.22
N ASN A 269 2.46 -31.18 -0.02
CA ASN A 269 1.74 -29.98 0.43
C ASN A 269 2.34 -28.65 -0.08
N ASP A 270 2.97 -28.68 -1.26
CA ASP A 270 3.64 -27.52 -1.89
C ASP A 270 4.75 -26.91 -1.02
N ARG A 271 5.33 -27.69 -0.12
CA ARG A 271 6.39 -27.23 0.78
C ARG A 271 7.74 -27.21 0.06
N PRO A 272 8.54 -26.13 0.16
CA PRO A 272 9.92 -26.14 -0.31
C PRO A 272 10.74 -27.30 0.29
N ILE A 273 11.54 -27.96 -0.55
CA ILE A 273 12.47 -29.02 -0.10
C ILE A 273 13.61 -28.40 0.73
N GLU A 274 14.11 -27.26 0.28
CA GLU A 274 15.07 -26.44 1.01
C GLU A 274 14.33 -25.40 1.85
N ASP A 275 14.81 -25.15 3.06
CA ASP A 275 14.16 -24.22 3.98
C ASP A 275 14.30 -22.79 3.48
N MET A 276 13.17 -22.11 3.28
CA MET A 276 13.09 -20.70 2.94
C MET A 276 12.76 -19.94 4.23
N ILE A 277 13.78 -19.40 4.90
CA ILE A 277 13.69 -18.94 6.29
C ILE A 277 13.63 -17.41 6.34
N ILE A 278 12.71 -16.88 7.15
CA ILE A 278 12.69 -15.48 7.56
C ILE A 278 13.65 -15.33 8.74
N GLU A 279 14.80 -14.71 8.55
CA GLU A 279 15.81 -14.55 9.58
C GLU A 279 15.42 -13.45 10.58
N LYS A 280 14.94 -12.32 10.06
CA LYS A 280 14.43 -11.20 10.87
C LYS A 280 13.50 -10.29 10.07
N MET A 281 12.71 -9.50 10.80
CA MET A 281 11.97 -8.36 10.25
C MET A 281 12.28 -7.07 11.01
N GLU A 282 12.49 -5.98 10.27
CA GLU A 282 12.77 -4.65 10.84
C GLU A 282 11.72 -3.63 10.37
N VAL A 283 11.01 -3.02 11.32
CA VAL A 283 9.96 -2.02 11.05
C VAL A 283 10.55 -0.60 11.15
N LYS A 284 10.38 0.23 10.11
CA LYS A 284 10.89 1.61 10.02
C LYS A 284 9.77 2.66 10.03
#